data_AF-A0A0F3MSG5-F1
#
_entry.id   AF-A0A0F3MSG5-F1
#
_cell.length_a   1.000
_cell.length_b   1.000
_cell.length_c   1.000
_cell.angle_alpha   90.00
_cell.angle_beta   90.00
_cell.angle_gamma   90.00
#
_symmetry.space_group_name_H-M   'P 1'
#
loop_
_entity.id
_entity.type
_entity.pdbx_description
1 polymer ?
#
loop_
_entity_poly.entity_id
_entity_poly.type
_entity_poly.pdbx_seq_one_letter_code
_entity_poly.pdbx_strand_id
1 'polypeptide(L)' 'MNKKLITVIELPEFQKFAKAFLNEKEYTEIVNYIAANPEQGDIVGRNKKIEVCSR' A
#
# COMPACT_ATOMS: atom_id res chain seq x y z
N MET A 1 -10.01 -5.95 21.76
CA MET A 1 -9.40 -5.27 20.59
C MET A 1 -10.50 -5.05 19.57
N ASN A 2 -10.81 -3.80 19.20
CA ASN A 2 -11.73 -3.52 18.10
C ASN A 2 -11.06 -3.92 16.79
N LYS A 3 -11.57 -4.98 16.15
CA LYS A 3 -11.07 -5.46 14.86
C LYS A 3 -11.64 -4.54 13.77
N LYS A 4 -10.88 -3.51 13.39
CA LYS A 4 -11.28 -2.60 12.31
C LYS A 4 -11.08 -3.33 10.98
N LEU A 5 -12.15 -3.47 10.20
CA LEU A 5 -12.06 -3.98 8.83
C LEU A 5 -11.50 -2.86 7.94
N ILE A 6 -10.41 -3.16 7.23
CA ILE A 6 -9.75 -2.23 6.30
C ILE A 6 -9.84 -2.85 4.91
N THR A 7 -10.24 -2.04 3.94
CA THR A 7 -10.24 -2.41 2.52
C THR A 7 -9.28 -1.48 1.80
N VAL A 8 -8.34 -2.05 1.06
CA VAL A 8 -7.43 -1.31 0.19
C VAL A 8 -8.07 -1.21 -1.19
N ILE A 9 -8.26 0.01 -1.68
CA ILE A 9 -8.78 0.26 -3.03
C ILE A 9 -7.65 0.91 -3.83
N GLU A 10 -7.39 0.36 -5.00
CA GLU A 10 -6.28 0.78 -5.84
C GLU A 10 -6.79 1.59 -7.03
N LEU A 11 -6.01 2.61 -7.40
CA LEU A 11 -6.23 3.32 -8.66
C LEU A 11 -5.75 2.46 -9.83
N PRO A 12 -6.41 2.53 -11.01
CA PRO A 12 -5.98 1.81 -12.20
C PRO A 12 -4.51 2.08 -12.58
N GLU A 13 -4.03 3.30 -12.35
CA GLU A 13 -2.64 3.69 -12.58
C GLU A 13 -1.69 2.90 -11.67
N PHE A 14 -2.00 2.79 -10.38
CA PHE A 14 -1.21 2.01 -9.43
C PHE A 14 -1.12 0.54 -9.84
N GLN A 15 -2.23 -0.04 -10.29
CA GLN A 15 -2.27 -1.43 -10.76
C GLN A 15 -1.38 -1.67 -11.99
N LYS A 16 -1.35 -0.71 -12.93
CA LYS A 16 -0.46 -0.78 -14.10
C LYS A 16 1.01 -0.75 -13.68
N PHE A 17 1.38 0.14 -12.74
CA PHE A 17 2.74 0.20 -12.21
C PHE A 17 3.11 -1.05 -11.42
N ALA A 18 2.25 -1.51 -10.51
CA ALA A 18 2.49 -2.70 -9.72
C ALA A 18 2.80 -3.92 -10.60
N LYS A 19 2.01 -4.15 -11.66
CA LYS A 19 2.25 -5.26 -12.60
C LYS A 19 3.54 -5.13 -13.41
N ALA A 20 4.01 -3.91 -13.65
CA ALA A 20 5.20 -3.66 -14.45
C ALA A 20 6.51 -3.73 -13.64
N PHE A 21 6.44 -3.43 -12.34
CA PHE A 21 7.64 -3.22 -11.50
C PHE A 21 7.72 -4.15 -10.28
N LEU A 22 6.63 -4.80 -9.89
CA LEU A 22 6.58 -5.68 -8.72
C LEU A 22 6.23 -7.10 -9.14
N ASN A 23 6.83 -8.08 -8.47
CA ASN A 23 6.32 -9.44 -8.49
C ASN A 23 5.14 -9.61 -7.51
N GLU A 24 4.44 -10.74 -7.62
CA GLU A 24 3.23 -11.01 -6.83
C GLU A 24 3.47 -10.98 -5.32
N LYS A 25 4.64 -11.45 -4.87
CA LYS A 25 5.01 -11.47 -3.45
C LYS A 25 5.22 -10.05 -2.93
N GLU A 26 6.02 -9.25 -3.63
CA GLU A 26 6.30 -7.86 -3.25
C GLU A 26 5.02 -7.03 -3.21
N TYR A 27 4.16 -7.19 -4.22
CA TYR A 27 2.85 -6.55 -4.27
C TYR A 27 1.98 -6.94 -3.06
N THR A 28 1.89 -8.25 -2.76
CA THR A 28 1.10 -8.74 -1.63
C THR A 28 1.62 -8.21 -0.30
N GLU A 29 2.94 -8.13 -0.12
CA GLU A 29 3.56 -7.55 1.07
C GLU A 29 3.21 -6.07 1.23
N ILE A 30 3.25 -5.28 0.15
CA ILE A 30 2.87 -3.86 0.16
C ILE A 30 1.40 -3.68 0.55
N VAL A 31 0.46 -4.42 -0.05
CA VAL A 31 -0.98 -4.31 0.25
C VAL A 31 -1.25 -4.68 1.71
N ASN A 32 -0.66 -5.78 2.20
CA ASN A 32 -0.81 -6.21 3.58
C ASN A 32 -0.22 -5.19 4.56
N TYR A 33 0.91 -4.58 4.22
CA TYR A 33 1.53 -3.55 5.04
C TYR A 33 0.64 -2.32 5.19
N ILE A 34 0.06 -1.83 4.09
CA ILE A 34 -0.87 -0.69 4.09
C ILE A 34 -2.12 -1.00 4.94
N ALA A 35 -2.68 -2.21 4.77
CA ALA A 35 -3.86 -2.64 5.53
C ALA A 35 -3.60 -2.75 7.04
N ALA A 36 -2.40 -3.19 7.43
CA ALA A 36 -1.98 -3.29 8.82
C ALA A 36 -1.63 -1.94 9.47
N ASN A 37 -1.17 -0.97 8.66
CA ASN A 37 -0.66 0.33 9.12
C ASN A 37 -1.36 1.51 8.42
N PRO A 38 -2.70 1.67 8.52
CA PRO A 38 -3.45 2.66 7.77
C PRO A 38 -3.07 4.12 8.07
N GLU A 39 -2.43 4.36 9.23
CA GLU A 39 -2.03 5.71 9.64
C GLU A 39 -0.58 6.07 9.26
N GLN A 40 0.19 5.14 8.71
CA GLN A 40 1.60 5.35 8.41
C GLN A 40 1.83 6.16 7.11
N GLY A 41 2.97 6.83 7.04
CA GLY A 41 3.45 7.56 5.87
C GLY A 41 3.70 9.04 6.17
N ASP A 42 4.54 9.66 5.35
CA ASP A 42 4.83 11.08 5.42
C ASP A 42 3.71 11.88 4.75
N ILE A 43 3.36 13.02 5.34
CA ILE A 43 2.33 13.90 4.78
C ILE A 43 2.91 14.64 3.56
N VAL A 44 2.28 14.45 2.41
CA VAL A 44 2.58 15.17 1.16
C VAL A 44 1.30 15.85 0.68
N GLY A 45 1.18 17.14 0.98
CA GLY A 45 -0.04 17.90 0.74
C GLY A 45 -1.19 17.36 1.60
N ARG A 46 -2.23 16.80 0.95
CA ARG A 46 -3.38 16.16 1.62
C ARG A 46 -3.30 14.62 1.62
N ASN A 47 -2.23 14.06 1.08
CA ASN A 47 -2.03 12.62 0.93
C ASN A 47 -0.91 12.13 1.86
N LYS A 48 -0.82 10.81 2.04
CA LYS A 48 0.31 10.15 2.69
C LYS A 48 1.17 9.44 1.64
N LYS A 49 2.49 9.57 1.76
CA LYS A 49 3.48 8.82 0.98
C LYS A 49 4.12 7.77 1.88
N ILE A 50 4.21 6.54 1.40
CA ILE A 50 4.89 5.44 2.09
C ILE A 50 6.02 4.98 1.18
N GLU A 51 7.20 4.80 1.76
CA GLU A 51 8.33 4.14 1.09
C GLU A 51 8.42 2.72 1.63
N VAL A 52 8.28 1.73 0.74
CA VAL A 52 8.39 0.31 1.09
C VAL A 52 9.65 -0.23 0.42
N CYS A 53 10.65 -0.61 1.21
CA CYS A 53 11.79 -1.36 0.71
C CYS A 53 11.35 -2.78 0.41
N SER A 54 11.19 -3.10 -0.87
CA SER A 54 11.10 -4.49 -1.34
C SER A 54 12.53 -5.01 -1.60
N ARG A 55 12.80 -6.26 -1.25
CA ARG A 55 14.14 -6.88 -1.28
C ARG A 55 14.38 -7.65 -2.57
#